data_AF-A0A414QYD8-F1
#
_entry.id   AF-A0A414QYD8-F1
#
_cell.length_a   1.000
_cell.length_b   1.000
_cell.length_c   1.000
_cell.angle_alpha   90.00
_cell.angle_beta   90.00
_cell.angle_gamma   90.00
#
_symmetry.space_group_name_H-M   'P 1'
#
loop_
_entity.id
_entity.type
_entity.pdbx_description
1 polymer ?
#
loop_
_entity_poly.entity_id
_entity_poly.type
_entity_poly.pdbx_seq_one_letter_code
_entity_poly.pdbx_strand_id
1 'polypeptide(L)'
;MSRQEELENLTTAYYLEDTLLILNRDLNELNHNIPKAPRQPLKPTEPMEMTPQKVQLKQYPQIQPPYIKTPSNWKKGIPLYIIGIIIGLIKESFIFIGSVIAICGIVYSLRLLSKDRAWVKQQKKEAVENIRNSADYQKKCKEIDSENEKRQLAESNRVHEEYLKMYERYKSECKDYNNALEQYKKDYDHYQTYTMATYNSKKEELKNVIAQTHDTLEEVYKKNIIPAQYRGIGSVAYLATFMGTSDYDLKFAIERYDQDVSHRYQQQQVDIANQQLNAMRTQTQILNDVLQNQHYATYLNEQVLDIQEHGNKLLRSISNWQKADILINEHRYQKRQQAIKKAKQ
;
A
#
# COMPACT_ATOMS: atom_id res chain seq x y z
N MET A 1 -63.31 -42.25 -19.56
CA MET A 1 -62.87 -41.33 -18.50
C MET A 1 -63.76 -40.11 -18.57
N SER A 2 -64.25 -39.61 -17.44
CA SER A 2 -65.13 -38.43 -17.45
C SER A 2 -64.32 -37.13 -17.41
N ARG A 3 -64.85 -36.03 -17.94
CA ARG A 3 -64.21 -34.69 -17.83
C ARG A 3 -63.89 -34.33 -16.38
N GLN A 4 -64.77 -34.71 -15.45
CA GLN A 4 -64.58 -34.45 -14.03
C GLN A 4 -63.35 -35.18 -13.47
N GLU A 5 -63.18 -36.44 -13.87
CA GLU A 5 -62.02 -37.27 -13.50
C GLU A 5 -60.72 -36.75 -14.14
N GLU A 6 -60.78 -36.25 -15.38
CA GLU A 6 -59.63 -35.59 -16.05
C GLU A 6 -59.20 -34.31 -15.31
N LEU A 7 -60.18 -33.47 -14.98
CA LEU A 7 -59.96 -32.23 -14.25
C LEU A 7 -59.38 -32.51 -12.85
N GLU A 8 -59.93 -33.49 -12.13
CA GLU A 8 -59.44 -33.88 -10.80
C GLU A 8 -57.97 -34.32 -10.84
N ASN A 9 -57.60 -35.16 -11.81
CA ASN A 9 -56.23 -35.61 -11.97
C ASN A 9 -55.29 -34.47 -12.40
N LEU A 10 -55.74 -33.54 -13.25
CA LEU A 10 -54.99 -32.33 -13.60
C LEU A 10 -54.77 -31.40 -12.40
N THR A 11 -55.82 -31.12 -11.64
CA THR A 11 -55.71 -30.26 -10.45
C THR A 11 -54.83 -30.89 -9.38
N THR A 12 -54.88 -32.22 -9.24
CA THR A 12 -54.02 -32.95 -8.32
C THR A 12 -52.56 -32.90 -8.79
N ALA A 13 -52.30 -33.15 -10.07
CA ALA A 13 -50.95 -33.02 -10.64
C ALA A 13 -50.40 -31.60 -10.49
N TYR A 14 -51.23 -30.57 -10.73
CA TYR A 14 -50.83 -29.17 -10.57
C TYR A 14 -50.43 -28.89 -9.11
N TYR A 15 -51.28 -29.28 -8.16
CA TYR A 15 -51.02 -29.09 -6.74
C TYR A 15 -49.71 -29.77 -6.30
N LEU A 16 -49.46 -31.00 -6.75
CA LEU A 16 -48.26 -31.75 -6.41
C LEU A 16 -46.99 -31.15 -7.05
N GLU A 17 -47.06 -30.72 -8.31
CA GLU A 17 -45.96 -30.01 -9.00
C GLU A 17 -45.61 -28.69 -8.29
N ASP A 18 -46.62 -27.90 -7.91
CA ASP A 18 -46.43 -26.63 -7.19
C ASP A 18 -45.85 -26.87 -5.79
N THR A 19 -46.37 -27.88 -5.09
CA THR A 19 -45.85 -28.31 -3.79
C THR A 19 -44.40 -28.75 -3.90
N LEU A 20 -44.02 -29.55 -4.90
CA LEU A 20 -42.62 -29.94 -5.13
C LEU A 20 -41.72 -28.73 -5.38
N LEU A 21 -42.19 -27.73 -6.12
CA LEU A 21 -41.44 -26.50 -6.36
C LEU A 21 -41.17 -25.76 -5.05
N ILE A 22 -42.19 -25.60 -4.20
CA ILE A 22 -42.08 -24.95 -2.89
C ILE A 22 -41.13 -25.73 -1.98
N LEU A 23 -41.32 -27.05 -1.84
CA LEU A 23 -40.50 -27.89 -0.96
C LEU A 23 -39.02 -27.90 -1.41
N ASN A 24 -38.76 -27.95 -2.71
CA ASN A 24 -37.38 -27.87 -3.23
C ASN A 24 -36.76 -26.49 -2.96
N ARG A 25 -37.52 -25.41 -3.05
CA ARG A 25 -37.06 -24.07 -2.65
C ARG A 25 -36.72 -24.06 -1.16
N ASP A 26 -37.59 -24.57 -0.30
CA ASP A 26 -37.38 -24.60 1.13
C ASP A 26 -36.14 -25.45 1.50
N LEU A 27 -35.90 -26.55 0.76
CA LEU A 27 -34.70 -27.39 0.93
C LEU A 27 -33.44 -26.62 0.53
N ASN A 28 -33.50 -25.87 -0.57
CA ASN A 28 -32.41 -25.00 -1.00
C ASN A 28 -32.13 -23.91 0.03
N GLU A 29 -33.16 -23.23 0.55
CA GLU A 29 -33.01 -22.22 1.60
C GLU A 29 -32.40 -22.82 2.88
N LEU A 30 -32.84 -24.02 3.28
CA LEU A 30 -32.27 -24.73 4.41
C LEU A 30 -30.78 -25.04 4.19
N ASN A 31 -30.40 -25.49 2.99
CA ASN A 31 -29.00 -25.77 2.63
C ASN A 31 -28.13 -24.51 2.60
N HIS A 32 -28.69 -23.33 2.33
CA HIS A 32 -27.96 -22.06 2.41
C HIS A 32 -27.83 -21.56 3.86
N ASN A 33 -28.83 -21.84 4.70
CA ASN A 33 -28.92 -21.38 6.08
C ASN A 33 -28.39 -22.41 7.10
N ILE A 34 -27.20 -22.96 6.83
CA ILE A 34 -26.56 -23.92 7.75
C ILE A 34 -26.23 -23.19 9.08
N PRO A 35 -26.67 -23.71 10.24
CA PRO A 35 -26.32 -23.13 11.52
C PRO A 35 -24.80 -23.06 11.70
N LYS A 36 -24.30 -21.92 12.18
CA LYS A 36 -22.86 -21.71 12.35
C LYS A 36 -22.39 -22.20 13.70
N ALA A 37 -21.27 -22.91 13.72
CA ALA A 37 -20.63 -23.33 14.96
C ALA A 37 -20.21 -22.12 15.81
N PRO A 38 -20.29 -22.22 17.14
CA PRO A 38 -19.77 -21.18 18.03
C PRO A 38 -18.26 -21.01 17.80
N ARG A 39 -17.75 -19.80 18.04
CA ARG A 39 -16.33 -19.49 17.86
C ARG A 39 -15.57 -19.69 19.15
N GLN A 40 -14.45 -20.39 19.08
CA GLN A 40 -13.56 -20.55 20.22
C GLN A 40 -12.95 -19.19 20.60
N PRO A 41 -12.90 -18.84 21.91
CA PRO A 41 -12.25 -17.62 22.35
C PRO A 41 -10.74 -17.65 22.07
N LEU A 42 -10.15 -16.47 21.84
CA LEU A 42 -8.72 -16.32 21.62
C LEU A 42 -7.97 -16.36 22.95
N LYS A 43 -6.92 -17.17 23.01
CA LYS A 43 -6.06 -17.27 24.19
C LYS A 43 -5.24 -15.98 24.34
N PRO A 44 -5.22 -15.34 25.52
CA PRO A 44 -4.35 -14.20 25.80
C PRO A 44 -2.88 -14.56 25.60
N THR A 45 -2.08 -13.58 25.17
CA THR A 45 -0.65 -13.74 24.97
C THR A 45 0.11 -13.27 26.19
N GLU A 46 1.04 -14.10 26.68
CA GLU A 46 1.87 -13.76 27.82
C GLU A 46 2.79 -12.56 27.48
N PRO A 47 2.88 -11.54 28.35
CA PRO A 47 3.73 -10.40 28.09
C PRO A 47 5.21 -10.82 28.14
N MET A 48 6.00 -10.33 27.19
CA MET A 48 7.45 -10.54 27.20
C MET A 48 8.12 -9.67 28.26
N GLU A 49 9.17 -10.19 28.89
CA GLU A 49 9.99 -9.42 29.82
C GLU A 49 10.58 -8.18 29.12
N MET A 50 10.39 -7.02 29.74
CA MET A 50 10.87 -5.75 29.19
C MET A 50 12.32 -5.51 29.64
N THR A 51 13.21 -5.25 28.69
CA THR A 51 14.59 -4.87 29.01
C THR A 51 14.68 -3.38 29.31
N PRO A 52 15.35 -2.95 30.40
CA PRO A 52 15.58 -1.53 30.68
C PRO A 52 16.28 -0.83 29.52
N GLN A 53 15.82 0.37 29.17
CA GLN A 53 16.51 1.16 28.15
C GLN A 53 17.87 1.65 28.66
N LYS A 54 18.84 1.79 27.75
CA LYS A 54 20.16 2.35 28.10
C LYS A 54 20.00 3.82 28.53
N VAL A 55 20.07 4.05 29.84
CA VAL A 55 20.03 5.41 30.41
C VAL A 55 21.30 6.17 30.03
N GLN A 56 21.14 7.42 29.56
CA GLN A 56 22.30 8.30 29.30
C GLN A 56 22.95 8.72 30.63
N LEU A 57 24.19 8.28 30.83
CA LEU A 57 24.96 8.56 32.04
C LEU A 57 25.59 9.96 31.97
N LYS A 58 25.55 10.68 33.09
CA LYS A 58 26.32 11.92 33.26
C LYS A 58 27.81 11.60 33.11
N GLN A 59 28.50 12.37 32.27
CA GLN A 59 29.93 12.22 32.04
C GLN A 59 30.74 12.88 33.15
N TYR A 60 31.92 12.33 33.45
CA TYR A 60 32.84 12.93 34.41
C TYR A 60 33.35 14.30 33.92
N PRO A 61 33.67 15.21 34.85
CA PRO A 61 34.24 16.52 34.49
C PRO A 61 35.58 16.35 33.75
N GLN A 62 35.72 17.04 32.62
CA GLN A 62 36.96 16.97 31.83
C GLN A 62 38.10 17.74 32.53
N ILE A 63 39.26 17.10 32.70
CA ILE A 63 40.44 17.74 33.30
C ILE A 63 41.20 18.49 32.20
N GLN A 64 41.24 19.83 32.30
CA GLN A 64 42.09 20.64 31.43
C GLN A 64 43.49 20.76 32.04
N PRO A 65 44.56 20.40 31.31
CA PRO A 65 45.92 20.52 31.83
C PRO A 65 46.29 22.00 31.98
N PRO A 66 46.91 22.41 33.10
CA PRO A 66 47.31 23.80 33.29
C PRO A 66 48.36 24.23 32.26
N TYR A 67 48.39 25.52 31.96
CA TYR A 67 49.41 26.10 31.10
C TYR A 67 50.74 26.17 31.85
N ILE A 68 51.77 25.51 31.31
CA ILE A 68 53.12 25.46 31.88
C ILE A 68 54.09 26.09 30.88
N LYS A 69 54.72 27.20 31.29
CA LYS A 69 55.70 27.92 30.46
C LYS A 69 56.93 27.04 30.25
N THR A 70 57.31 26.81 29.00
CA THR A 70 58.51 26.01 28.69
C THR A 70 59.76 26.80 29.09
N PRO A 71 60.64 26.24 29.92
CA PRO A 71 61.92 26.89 30.22
C PRO A 71 62.74 27.00 28.92
N SER A 72 63.46 28.10 28.75
CA SER A 72 64.19 28.39 27.50
C SER A 72 65.66 27.96 27.59
N ASN A 73 65.95 26.80 28.19
CA ASN A 73 67.33 26.38 28.48
C ASN A 73 68.10 26.01 27.22
N TRP A 74 67.42 25.62 26.14
CA TRP A 74 68.02 25.39 24.83
C TRP A 74 68.86 26.57 24.31
N LYS A 75 68.54 27.80 24.72
CA LYS A 75 69.30 29.01 24.34
C LYS A 75 70.74 29.01 24.88
N LYS A 76 71.06 28.18 25.88
CA LYS A 76 72.41 28.05 26.44
C LYS A 76 73.43 27.39 25.49
N GLY A 77 72.97 26.71 24.44
CA GLY A 77 73.86 26.17 23.40
C GLY A 77 74.14 27.11 22.23
N ILE A 78 73.40 28.22 22.14
CA ILE A 78 73.60 29.25 21.10
C ILE A 78 75.00 29.89 21.16
N PRO A 79 75.58 30.23 22.34
CA PRO A 79 76.94 30.75 22.43
C PRO A 79 77.99 29.78 21.87
N LEU A 80 77.85 28.47 22.10
CA LEU A 80 78.77 27.45 21.57
C LEU A 80 78.70 27.36 20.04
N TYR A 81 77.50 27.49 19.48
CA TYR A 81 77.30 27.57 18.04
C TYR A 81 77.97 28.82 17.44
N ILE A 82 77.77 29.99 18.05
CA ILE A 82 78.36 31.25 17.61
C ILE A 82 79.90 31.20 17.67
N ILE A 83 80.47 30.67 18.76
CA ILE A 83 81.92 30.49 18.91
C ILE A 83 82.48 29.58 17.82
N GLY A 84 81.77 28.48 17.50
CA GLY A 84 82.17 27.57 16.42
C GLY A 84 82.23 28.25 15.05
N ILE A 85 81.24 29.09 14.72
CA ILE A 85 81.22 29.86 13.47
C ILE A 85 82.39 30.86 13.41
N ILE A 86 82.63 31.60 14.49
CA ILE A 86 83.72 32.59 14.56
C ILE A 86 85.06 31.92 14.31
N ILE A 87 85.33 30.77 14.93
CA ILE A 87 86.59 30.02 14.75
C ILE A 87 86.75 29.53 13.31
N GLY A 88 85.66 29.09 12.67
CA GLY A 88 85.68 28.64 11.28
C GLY A 88 86.01 29.74 10.26
N LEU A 89 85.77 31.01 10.59
CA LEU A 89 85.99 32.16 9.70
C LEU A 89 87.42 32.75 9.78
N ILE A 90 88.26 32.31 10.74
CA ILE A 90 89.59 32.92 10.96
C ILE A 90 90.62 32.51 9.90
N LYS A 91 90.64 31.24 9.46
CA LYS A 91 91.57 30.69 8.44
C LYS A 91 90.99 29.40 7.82
N GLU A 92 91.31 29.12 6.54
CA GLU A 92 90.83 27.94 5.80
C GLU A 92 91.09 26.60 6.50
N SER A 93 92.22 26.48 7.20
CA SER A 93 92.58 25.27 7.97
C SER A 93 91.79 25.05 9.26
N PHE A 94 91.00 26.03 9.72
CA PHE A 94 90.16 25.93 10.92
C PHE A 94 88.66 25.73 10.63
N ILE A 95 88.26 25.73 9.36
CA ILE A 95 86.86 25.53 8.93
C ILE A 95 86.29 24.22 9.49
N PHE A 96 87.07 23.13 9.46
CA PHE A 96 86.63 21.82 9.96
C PHE A 96 86.46 21.80 11.49
N ILE A 97 87.32 22.50 12.22
CA ILE A 97 87.26 22.56 13.68
C ILE A 97 86.08 23.45 14.11
N GLY A 98 85.90 24.60 13.45
CA GLY A 98 84.77 25.50 13.69
C GLY A 98 83.41 24.85 13.39
N SER A 99 83.32 24.07 12.30
CA SER A 99 82.07 23.37 11.94
C SER A 99 81.70 22.27 12.93
N VAL A 100 82.67 21.51 13.45
CA VAL A 100 82.43 20.50 14.49
C VAL A 100 81.92 21.15 15.78
N ILE A 101 82.52 22.27 16.22
CA ILE A 101 82.07 23.00 17.42
C ILE A 101 80.65 23.56 17.21
N ALA A 102 80.36 24.11 16.04
CA ALA A 102 79.03 24.61 15.69
C ALA A 102 77.97 23.49 15.72
N ILE A 103 78.26 22.33 15.12
CA ILE A 103 77.37 21.15 15.12
C ILE A 103 77.15 20.65 16.56
N CYS A 104 78.19 20.57 17.38
CA CYS A 104 78.10 20.22 18.79
C CYS A 104 77.19 21.20 19.57
N GLY A 105 77.27 22.50 19.30
CA GLY A 105 76.39 23.52 19.87
C GLY A 105 74.92 23.34 19.48
N ILE A 106 74.63 22.97 18.23
CA ILE A 106 73.28 22.69 17.74
C ILE A 106 72.72 21.41 18.40
N VAL A 107 73.50 20.32 18.41
CA VAL A 107 73.09 19.04 19.03
C VAL A 107 72.85 19.23 20.53
N TYR A 108 73.68 20.00 21.21
CA TYR A 108 73.50 20.35 22.62
C TYR A 108 72.20 21.15 22.87
N SER A 109 71.91 22.14 22.01
CA SER A 109 70.67 22.93 22.08
C SER A 109 69.42 22.08 21.84
N LEU A 110 69.45 21.18 20.84
CA LEU A 110 68.35 20.25 20.56
C LEU A 110 68.11 19.27 21.71
N ARG A 111 69.17 18.78 22.34
CA ARG A 111 69.08 17.89 23.52
C ARG A 111 68.49 18.61 24.73
N LEU A 112 68.80 19.88 24.92
CA LEU A 112 68.18 20.70 25.98
C LEU A 112 66.70 21.00 25.68
N LEU A 113 66.35 21.27 24.42
CA LEU A 113 64.97 21.49 24.00
C LEU A 113 64.09 20.24 24.16
N SER A 114 64.63 19.05 23.85
CA SER A 114 63.92 17.80 24.09
C SER A 114 63.73 17.53 25.58
N LYS A 115 64.74 17.85 26.42
CA LYS A 115 64.66 17.77 27.88
C LYS A 115 63.63 18.75 28.46
N ASP A 116 63.61 20.00 28.00
CA ASP A 116 62.64 21.01 28.44
C ASP A 116 61.20 20.61 28.06
N ARG A 117 61.00 20.07 26.84
CA ARG A 117 59.69 19.53 26.41
C ARG A 117 59.26 18.31 27.23
N ALA A 118 60.18 17.39 27.51
CA ALA A 118 59.91 16.22 28.35
C ALA A 118 59.52 16.64 29.78
N TRP A 119 60.22 17.62 30.35
CA TRP A 119 59.91 18.18 31.66
C TRP A 119 58.53 18.84 31.69
N VAL A 120 58.17 19.66 30.69
CA VAL A 120 56.81 20.26 30.58
C VAL A 120 55.74 19.17 30.46
N LYS A 121 56.00 18.11 29.69
CA LYS A 121 55.08 16.98 29.57
C LYS A 121 54.89 16.25 30.91
N GLN A 122 55.97 16.08 31.67
CA GLN A 122 55.94 15.47 32.99
C GLN A 122 55.16 16.35 33.98
N GLN A 123 55.44 17.65 34.03
CA GLN A 123 54.74 18.60 34.88
C GLN A 123 53.24 18.70 34.55
N LYS A 124 52.86 18.65 33.27
CA LYS A 124 51.45 18.58 32.87
C LYS A 124 50.79 17.30 33.35
N LYS A 125 51.49 16.16 33.29
CA LYS A 125 50.98 14.88 33.80
C LYS A 125 50.80 14.92 35.32
N GLU A 126 51.81 15.37 36.05
CA GLU A 126 51.77 15.54 37.51
C GLU A 126 50.63 16.48 37.93
N ALA A 127 50.41 17.59 37.20
CA ALA A 127 49.32 18.50 37.49
C ALA A 127 47.93 17.90 37.22
N VAL A 128 47.77 17.16 36.12
CA VAL A 128 46.52 16.42 35.83
C VAL A 128 46.27 15.34 36.88
N GLU A 129 47.30 14.64 37.31
CA GLU A 129 47.23 13.62 38.36
C GLU A 129 46.88 14.23 39.72
N ASN A 130 47.45 15.39 40.06
CA ASN A 130 47.08 16.15 41.26
C ASN A 130 45.63 16.61 41.22
N ILE A 131 45.11 17.06 40.07
CA ILE A 131 43.69 17.40 39.91
C ILE A 131 42.82 16.15 40.06
N ARG A 132 43.21 15.02 39.45
CA ARG A 132 42.48 13.74 39.58
C ARG A 132 42.46 13.22 41.02
N ASN A 133 43.54 13.42 41.76
CA ASN A 133 43.68 13.03 43.16
C ASN A 133 43.16 14.09 44.14
N SER A 134 42.71 15.25 43.64
CA SER A 134 42.08 16.26 44.48
C SER A 134 40.78 15.73 45.08
N ALA A 135 40.56 16.04 46.36
CA ALA A 135 39.35 15.63 47.08
C ALA A 135 38.07 16.15 46.38
N ASP A 136 38.12 17.34 45.80
CA ASP A 136 36.98 17.96 45.11
C ASP A 136 36.60 17.23 43.81
N TYR A 137 37.60 16.83 43.01
CA TYR A 137 37.35 16.05 41.78
C TYR A 137 36.79 14.66 42.11
N GLN A 138 37.40 13.98 43.09
CA GLN A 138 36.93 12.66 43.54
C GLN A 138 35.51 12.72 44.12
N LYS A 139 35.18 13.78 44.88
CA LYS A 139 33.83 14.01 45.39
C LYS A 139 32.82 14.18 44.26
N LYS A 140 33.13 14.99 43.24
CA LYS A 140 32.26 15.18 42.06
C LYS A 140 32.07 13.90 41.25
N CYS A 141 33.12 13.09 41.08
CA CYS A 141 32.99 11.78 40.43
C CYS A 141 32.06 10.85 41.21
N LYS A 142 32.23 10.74 42.53
CA LYS A 142 31.36 9.92 43.39
C LYS A 142 29.90 10.38 43.36
N GLU A 143 29.66 11.69 43.31
CA GLU A 143 28.31 12.25 43.19
C GLU A 143 27.67 11.87 41.84
N ILE A 144 28.42 11.99 40.74
CA ILE A 144 27.97 11.56 39.41
C ILE A 144 27.68 10.07 39.36
N ASP A 145 28.53 9.24 39.98
CA ASP A 145 28.33 7.80 40.06
C ASP A 145 27.04 7.46 40.81
N SER A 146 26.82 8.09 41.97
CA SER A 146 25.59 7.89 42.76
C SER A 146 24.34 8.34 42.01
N GLU A 147 24.39 9.47 41.29
CA GLU A 147 23.27 9.93 40.47
C GLU A 147 22.99 8.99 39.28
N ASN A 148 24.05 8.50 38.62
CA ASN A 148 23.94 7.56 37.51
C ASN A 148 23.36 6.22 37.97
N GLU A 149 23.80 5.70 39.11
CA GLU A 149 23.26 4.50 39.75
C GLU A 149 21.77 4.69 40.09
N LYS A 150 21.40 5.80 40.72
CA LYS A 150 20.00 6.13 41.02
C LYS A 150 19.13 6.17 39.76
N ARG A 151 19.65 6.72 38.65
CA ARG A 151 18.92 6.78 37.38
C ARG A 151 18.76 5.41 36.73
N GLN A 152 19.80 4.58 36.73
CA GLN A 152 19.71 3.20 36.24
C GLN A 152 18.72 2.38 37.06
N LEU A 153 18.78 2.50 38.39
CA LEU A 153 17.86 1.82 39.29
C LEU A 153 16.42 2.29 39.11
N ALA A 154 16.19 3.61 38.98
CA ALA A 154 14.87 4.16 38.73
C ALA A 154 14.25 3.64 37.42
N GLU A 155 15.03 3.57 36.34
CA GLU A 155 14.56 3.03 35.07
C GLU A 155 14.28 1.52 35.16
N SER A 156 15.16 0.76 35.83
CA SER A 156 14.94 -0.66 36.08
C SER A 156 13.64 -0.90 36.87
N ASN A 157 13.40 -0.10 37.92
CA ASN A 157 12.19 -0.19 38.73
C ASN A 157 10.95 0.19 37.91
N ARG A 158 11.00 1.26 37.11
CA ARG A 158 9.89 1.68 36.25
C ARG A 158 9.49 0.58 35.26
N VAL A 159 10.48 -0.02 34.58
CA VAL A 159 10.26 -1.10 33.62
C VAL A 159 9.71 -2.35 34.30
N HIS A 160 10.22 -2.68 35.49
CA HIS A 160 9.68 -3.78 36.30
C HIS A 160 8.23 -3.54 36.73
N GLU A 161 7.89 -2.34 37.19
CA GLU A 161 6.51 -1.97 37.56
C GLU A 161 5.56 -2.03 36.36
N GLU A 162 5.98 -1.56 35.18
CA GLU A 162 5.21 -1.68 33.94
C GLU A 162 4.97 -3.13 33.55
N TYR A 163 6.00 -3.96 33.63
CA TYR A 163 5.89 -5.40 33.39
C TYR A 163 4.90 -6.06 34.37
N LEU A 164 4.96 -5.74 35.67
CA LEU A 164 4.02 -6.24 36.66
C LEU A 164 2.57 -5.88 36.32
N LYS A 165 2.30 -4.63 35.91
CA LYS A 165 0.96 -4.20 35.48
C LYS A 165 0.48 -4.95 34.25
N MET A 166 1.35 -5.18 33.26
CA MET A 166 1.03 -5.98 32.08
C MET A 166 0.71 -7.44 32.46
N TYR A 167 1.49 -8.00 33.39
CA TYR A 167 1.31 -9.36 33.86
C TYR A 167 0.03 -9.55 34.70
N GLU A 168 -0.33 -8.57 35.53
CA GLU A 168 -1.62 -8.55 36.25
C GLU A 168 -2.80 -8.48 35.28
N ARG A 169 -2.70 -7.64 34.24
CA ARG A 169 -3.70 -7.59 33.17
C ARG A 169 -3.82 -8.94 32.47
N TYR A 170 -2.71 -9.54 32.08
CA TYR A 170 -2.68 -10.87 31.46
C TYR A 170 -3.35 -11.93 32.36
N LYS A 171 -3.09 -11.93 33.67
CA LYS A 171 -3.77 -12.83 34.63
C LYS A 171 -5.29 -12.64 34.63
N SER A 172 -5.76 -11.39 34.60
CA SER A 172 -7.19 -11.09 34.50
C SER A 172 -7.78 -11.60 33.19
N GLU A 173 -7.12 -11.30 32.06
CA GLU A 173 -7.54 -11.76 30.74
C GLU A 173 -7.56 -13.29 30.65
N CYS A 174 -6.61 -14.00 31.28
CA CYS A 174 -6.63 -15.45 31.38
C CYS A 174 -7.84 -15.98 32.15
N LYS A 175 -8.26 -15.30 33.22
CA LYS A 175 -9.47 -15.66 33.97
C LYS A 175 -10.72 -15.50 33.10
N ASP A 176 -10.83 -14.38 32.39
CA ASP A 176 -11.95 -14.12 31.48
C ASP A 176 -11.96 -15.11 30.31
N TYR A 177 -10.78 -15.44 29.76
CA TYR A 177 -10.61 -16.49 28.76
C TYR A 177 -11.09 -17.85 29.27
N ASN A 178 -10.74 -18.26 30.49
CA ASN A 178 -11.16 -19.54 31.04
C ASN A 178 -12.69 -19.60 31.20
N ASN A 179 -13.32 -18.51 31.65
CA ASN A 179 -14.77 -18.41 31.73
C ASN A 179 -15.42 -18.49 30.34
N ALA A 180 -14.87 -17.75 29.37
CA ALA A 180 -15.35 -17.78 27.99
C ALA A 180 -15.16 -19.16 27.33
N LEU A 181 -14.07 -19.87 27.65
CA LEU A 181 -13.80 -21.21 27.15
C LEU A 181 -14.81 -22.22 27.71
N GLU A 182 -15.17 -22.09 28.99
CA GLU A 182 -16.19 -22.95 29.60
C GLU A 182 -17.58 -22.70 29.01
N GLN A 183 -17.93 -21.45 28.76
CA GLN A 183 -19.17 -21.12 28.05
C GLN A 183 -19.15 -21.65 26.62
N TYR A 184 -18.04 -21.47 25.90
CA TYR A 184 -17.85 -22.02 24.56
C TYR A 184 -18.07 -23.54 24.52
N LYS A 185 -17.56 -24.30 25.49
CA LYS A 185 -17.79 -25.75 25.56
C LYS A 185 -19.28 -26.09 25.69
N LYS A 186 -20.02 -25.37 26.53
CA LYS A 186 -21.47 -25.56 26.69
C LYS A 186 -22.22 -25.20 25.41
N ASP A 187 -21.87 -24.09 24.79
CA ASP A 187 -22.49 -23.64 23.55
C ASP A 187 -22.18 -24.61 22.40
N TYR A 188 -20.96 -25.14 22.36
CA TYR A 188 -20.54 -26.14 21.38
C TYR A 188 -21.25 -27.48 21.57
N ASP A 189 -21.39 -27.93 22.82
CA ASP A 189 -22.16 -29.14 23.14
C ASP A 189 -23.63 -28.98 22.76
N HIS A 190 -24.26 -27.86 23.10
CA HIS A 190 -25.62 -27.53 22.68
C HIS A 190 -25.76 -27.45 21.14
N TYR A 191 -24.77 -26.87 20.47
CA TYR A 191 -24.72 -26.81 19.01
C TYR A 191 -24.71 -28.22 18.39
N GLN A 192 -23.86 -29.12 18.90
CA GLN A 192 -23.74 -30.48 18.38
C GLN A 192 -24.98 -31.33 18.68
N THR A 193 -25.43 -31.33 19.94
CA THR A 193 -26.48 -32.21 20.43
C THR A 193 -27.88 -31.77 20.02
N TYR A 194 -28.13 -30.46 19.94
CA TYR A 194 -29.46 -29.92 19.70
C TYR A 194 -29.57 -29.19 18.36
N THR A 195 -28.71 -28.20 18.10
CA THR A 195 -28.84 -27.34 16.92
C THR A 195 -28.63 -28.12 15.62
N MET A 196 -27.52 -28.85 15.52
CA MET A 196 -27.21 -29.69 14.36
C MET A 196 -28.16 -30.88 14.23
N ALA A 197 -28.52 -31.53 15.34
CA ALA A 197 -29.47 -32.63 15.32
C ALA A 197 -30.84 -32.19 14.78
N THR A 198 -31.34 -31.04 15.23
CA THR A 198 -32.61 -30.47 14.76
C THR A 198 -32.53 -30.05 13.30
N TYR A 199 -31.42 -29.41 12.89
CA TYR A 199 -31.19 -29.06 11.49
C TYR A 199 -31.18 -30.29 10.57
N ASN A 200 -30.45 -31.34 10.95
CA ASN A 200 -30.38 -32.58 10.18
C ASN A 200 -31.74 -33.29 10.14
N SER A 201 -32.47 -33.31 11.27
CA SER A 201 -33.81 -33.90 11.33
C SER A 201 -34.77 -33.18 10.38
N LYS A 202 -34.80 -31.84 10.40
CA LYS A 202 -35.64 -31.05 9.47
C LYS A 202 -35.27 -31.28 8.02
N LYS A 203 -33.96 -31.39 7.73
CA LYS A 203 -33.47 -31.65 6.38
C LYS A 203 -33.90 -33.01 5.86
N GLU A 204 -33.79 -34.06 6.67
CA GLU A 204 -34.22 -35.41 6.30
C GLU A 204 -35.75 -35.52 6.20
N GLU A 205 -36.48 -34.88 7.11
CA GLU A 205 -37.95 -34.77 7.01
C GLU A 205 -38.37 -34.14 5.68
N LEU A 206 -37.78 -33.00 5.32
CA LEU A 206 -38.11 -32.32 4.07
C LEU A 206 -37.78 -33.14 2.83
N LYS A 207 -36.64 -33.83 2.82
CA LYS A 207 -36.29 -34.77 1.74
C LYS A 207 -37.30 -35.91 1.61
N ASN A 208 -37.72 -36.48 2.75
CA ASN A 208 -38.71 -37.56 2.74
C ASN A 208 -40.06 -37.08 2.20
N VAL A 209 -40.50 -35.88 2.59
CA VAL A 209 -41.74 -35.28 2.07
C VAL A 209 -41.63 -35.01 0.57
N ILE A 210 -40.49 -34.50 0.09
CA ILE A 210 -40.24 -34.31 -1.35
C ILE A 210 -40.33 -35.65 -2.10
N ALA A 211 -39.68 -36.70 -1.59
CA ALA A 211 -39.70 -38.03 -2.19
C ALA A 211 -41.13 -38.59 -2.26
N GLN A 212 -41.89 -38.53 -1.16
CA GLN A 212 -43.28 -38.99 -1.11
C GLN A 212 -44.20 -38.19 -2.03
N THR A 213 -44.01 -36.87 -2.12
CA THR A 213 -44.77 -36.01 -3.03
C THR A 213 -44.47 -36.34 -4.49
N HIS A 214 -43.20 -36.62 -4.81
CA HIS A 214 -42.77 -37.05 -6.13
C HIS A 214 -43.37 -38.42 -6.50
N ASP A 215 -43.33 -39.40 -5.59
CA ASP A 215 -43.93 -40.72 -5.81
C ASP A 215 -45.44 -40.61 -6.06
N THR A 216 -46.13 -39.77 -5.28
CA THR A 216 -47.56 -39.51 -5.46
C THR A 216 -47.85 -38.85 -6.81
N LEU A 217 -47.01 -37.90 -7.24
CA LEU A 217 -47.13 -37.27 -8.56
C LEU A 217 -46.93 -38.28 -9.69
N GLU A 218 -45.96 -39.18 -9.55
CA GLU A 218 -45.76 -40.26 -10.52
C GLU A 218 -46.99 -41.17 -10.62
N GLU A 219 -47.66 -41.49 -9.51
CA GLU A 219 -48.89 -42.27 -9.52
C GLU A 219 -50.00 -41.58 -10.31
N VAL A 220 -50.16 -40.26 -10.14
CA VAL A 220 -51.10 -39.46 -10.93
C VAL A 220 -50.74 -39.51 -12.41
N TYR A 221 -49.46 -39.39 -12.76
CA TYR A 221 -49.00 -39.47 -14.14
C TYR A 221 -49.10 -40.88 -14.76
N LYS A 222 -48.99 -41.95 -13.96
CA LYS A 222 -49.16 -43.35 -14.42
C LYS A 222 -50.59 -43.66 -14.88
N LYS A 223 -51.58 -42.88 -14.46
CA LYS A 223 -52.96 -42.97 -15.00
C LYS A 223 -53.03 -42.63 -16.50
N ASN A 224 -51.96 -42.11 -17.10
CA ASN A 224 -51.80 -41.81 -18.53
C ASN A 224 -52.87 -40.88 -19.12
N ILE A 225 -53.41 -40.01 -18.27
CA ILE A 225 -54.38 -38.98 -18.64
C ILE A 225 -53.68 -37.82 -19.34
N ILE A 226 -52.56 -37.38 -18.76
CA ILE A 226 -51.75 -36.28 -19.25
C ILE A 226 -50.61 -36.88 -20.10
N PRO A 227 -50.52 -36.56 -21.40
CA PRO A 227 -49.40 -36.98 -22.24
C PRO A 227 -48.07 -36.48 -21.68
N ALA A 228 -47.00 -37.27 -21.86
CA ALA A 228 -45.69 -36.98 -21.25
C ALA A 228 -45.15 -35.57 -21.55
N GLN A 229 -45.40 -35.06 -22.77
CA GLN A 229 -44.98 -33.72 -23.19
C GLN A 229 -45.64 -32.57 -22.42
N TYR A 230 -46.73 -32.82 -21.70
CA TYR A 230 -47.45 -31.84 -20.89
C TYR A 230 -47.32 -32.09 -19.38
N ARG A 231 -46.45 -33.02 -18.96
CA ARG A 231 -46.18 -33.33 -17.54
C ARG A 231 -45.13 -32.36 -16.99
N GLY A 232 -45.58 -31.18 -16.61
CA GLY A 232 -44.76 -30.19 -15.93
C GLY A 232 -45.61 -29.03 -15.44
N ILE A 233 -45.13 -28.33 -14.40
CA ILE A 233 -45.90 -27.29 -13.71
C ILE A 233 -46.61 -26.30 -14.65
N GLY A 234 -45.91 -25.78 -15.66
CA GLY A 234 -46.46 -24.74 -16.55
C GLY A 234 -47.61 -25.23 -17.45
N SER A 235 -47.49 -26.44 -18.02
CA SER A 235 -48.54 -27.03 -18.84
C SER A 235 -49.70 -27.52 -17.98
N VAL A 236 -49.42 -28.20 -16.87
CA VAL A 236 -50.47 -28.71 -15.97
C VAL A 236 -51.25 -27.55 -15.33
N ALA A 237 -50.60 -26.45 -14.95
CA ALA A 237 -51.25 -25.25 -14.45
C ALA A 237 -52.21 -24.64 -15.48
N TYR A 238 -51.77 -24.50 -16.73
CA TYR A 238 -52.60 -24.00 -17.81
C TYR A 238 -53.81 -24.91 -18.05
N LEU A 239 -53.59 -26.22 -18.19
CA LEU A 239 -54.63 -27.20 -18.47
C LEU A 239 -55.66 -27.26 -17.34
N ALA A 240 -55.20 -27.31 -16.07
CA ALA A 240 -56.07 -27.32 -14.90
C ALA A 240 -56.90 -26.03 -14.80
N THR A 241 -56.29 -24.86 -15.06
CA THR A 241 -56.98 -23.57 -15.02
C THR A 241 -57.99 -23.44 -16.17
N PHE A 242 -57.58 -23.79 -17.39
CA PHE A 242 -58.43 -23.70 -18.57
C PHE A 242 -59.64 -24.63 -18.47
N MET A 243 -59.42 -25.90 -18.13
CA MET A 243 -60.53 -26.84 -17.90
C MET A 243 -61.34 -26.46 -16.66
N GLY A 244 -60.73 -25.92 -15.61
CA GLY A 244 -61.48 -25.46 -14.43
C GLY A 244 -62.42 -24.29 -14.71
N THR A 245 -62.13 -23.49 -15.73
CA THR A 245 -62.86 -22.25 -16.07
C THR A 245 -63.69 -22.34 -17.35
N SER A 246 -63.68 -23.48 -18.05
CA SER A 246 -64.39 -23.66 -19.32
C SER A 246 -64.96 -25.07 -19.44
N ASP A 247 -66.07 -25.25 -20.16
CA ASP A 247 -66.72 -26.56 -20.32
C ASP A 247 -66.03 -27.50 -21.32
N TYR A 248 -64.85 -27.15 -21.80
CA TYR A 248 -64.10 -27.94 -22.77
C TYR A 248 -63.42 -29.17 -22.13
N ASP A 249 -63.12 -30.16 -22.97
CA ASP A 249 -62.42 -31.39 -22.58
C ASP A 249 -60.89 -31.20 -22.57
N LEU A 250 -60.18 -32.21 -22.06
CA LEU A 250 -58.71 -32.20 -21.99
C LEU A 250 -58.05 -32.06 -23.36
N LYS A 251 -58.64 -32.70 -24.39
CA LYS A 251 -58.09 -32.65 -25.75
C LYS A 251 -58.10 -31.22 -26.28
N PHE A 252 -59.22 -30.52 -26.16
CA PHE A 252 -59.33 -29.14 -26.58
C PHE A 252 -58.45 -28.20 -25.76
N ALA A 253 -58.32 -28.46 -24.44
CA ALA A 253 -57.41 -27.71 -23.58
C ALA A 253 -55.94 -27.84 -24.04
N ILE A 254 -55.53 -29.04 -24.46
CA ILE A 254 -54.19 -29.31 -25.02
C ILE A 254 -54.00 -28.57 -26.35
N GLU A 255 -54.96 -28.66 -27.28
CA GLU A 255 -54.90 -27.94 -28.56
C GLU A 255 -54.76 -26.43 -28.34
N ARG A 256 -55.49 -25.89 -27.37
CA ARG A 256 -55.41 -24.47 -27.02
C ARG A 256 -54.07 -24.10 -26.39
N TYR A 257 -53.52 -24.97 -25.53
CA TYR A 257 -52.20 -24.80 -24.96
C TYR A 257 -51.10 -24.76 -26.04
N ASP A 258 -51.13 -25.69 -27.00
CA ASP A 258 -50.15 -25.73 -28.09
C ASP A 258 -50.21 -24.46 -28.96
N GLN A 259 -51.42 -23.96 -29.24
CA GLN A 259 -51.59 -22.68 -29.93
C GLN A 259 -51.00 -21.52 -29.12
N ASP A 260 -51.30 -21.45 -27.83
CA ASP A 260 -50.78 -20.40 -26.94
C ASP A 260 -49.25 -20.43 -26.87
N VAL A 261 -48.65 -21.61 -26.71
CA VAL A 261 -47.19 -21.80 -26.70
C VAL A 261 -46.59 -21.36 -28.04
N SER A 262 -47.18 -21.76 -29.17
CA SER A 262 -46.75 -21.35 -30.50
C SER A 262 -46.79 -19.82 -30.67
N HIS A 263 -47.88 -19.18 -30.24
CA HIS A 263 -48.02 -17.72 -30.28
C HIS A 263 -46.97 -17.03 -29.41
N ARG A 264 -46.69 -17.53 -28.21
CA ARG A 264 -45.63 -16.99 -27.34
C ARG A 264 -44.25 -17.09 -27.99
N TYR A 265 -43.92 -18.22 -28.60
CA TYR A 265 -42.65 -18.37 -29.33
C TYR A 265 -42.55 -17.42 -30.53
N GLN A 266 -43.63 -17.23 -31.28
CA GLN A 266 -43.67 -16.27 -32.38
C GLN A 266 -43.47 -14.82 -31.89
N GLN A 267 -44.14 -14.44 -30.78
CA GLN A 267 -43.96 -13.12 -30.17
C GLN A 267 -42.52 -12.90 -29.70
N GLN A 268 -41.91 -13.87 -29.02
CA GLN A 268 -40.51 -13.76 -28.60
C GLN A 268 -39.55 -13.58 -29.78
N GLN A 269 -39.77 -14.28 -30.90
CA GLN A 269 -38.97 -14.10 -32.10
C GLN A 269 -39.13 -12.69 -32.69
N VAL A 270 -40.35 -12.16 -32.70
CA VAL A 270 -40.63 -10.78 -33.12
C VAL A 270 -39.95 -9.78 -32.19
N ASP A 271 -39.97 -10.00 -30.87
CA ASP A 271 -39.33 -9.13 -29.90
C ASP A 271 -37.80 -9.10 -30.06
N ILE A 272 -37.18 -10.27 -30.23
CA ILE A 272 -35.74 -10.37 -30.51
C ILE A 272 -35.41 -9.67 -31.84
N ALA A 273 -36.20 -9.88 -32.89
CA ALA A 273 -36.00 -9.21 -34.18
C ALA A 273 -36.13 -7.69 -34.05
N ASN A 274 -37.11 -7.20 -33.28
CA ASN A 274 -37.29 -5.78 -33.00
C ASN A 274 -36.11 -5.19 -32.21
N GLN A 275 -35.60 -5.91 -31.21
CA GLN A 275 -34.42 -5.49 -30.46
C GLN A 275 -33.18 -5.39 -31.36
N GLN A 276 -32.95 -6.37 -32.23
CA GLN A 276 -31.86 -6.34 -33.21
C GLN A 276 -32.03 -5.18 -34.19
N LEU A 277 -33.24 -4.95 -34.68
CA LEU A 277 -33.54 -3.85 -35.60
C LEU A 277 -33.32 -2.48 -34.94
N ASN A 278 -33.70 -2.33 -33.67
CA ASN A 278 -33.42 -1.12 -32.90
C ASN A 278 -31.92 -0.91 -32.68
N ALA A 279 -31.16 -1.97 -32.39
CA ALA A 279 -29.70 -1.89 -32.27
C ALA A 279 -29.01 -1.52 -33.60
N MET A 280 -29.50 -2.03 -34.74
CA MET A 280 -28.99 -1.62 -36.05
C MET A 280 -29.31 -0.15 -36.36
N ARG A 281 -30.51 0.33 -36.00
CA ARG A 281 -30.87 1.74 -36.17
C ARG A 281 -29.96 2.66 -35.35
N THR A 282 -29.68 2.32 -34.10
CA THR A 282 -28.77 3.12 -33.27
C THR A 282 -27.33 3.08 -33.79
N GLN A 283 -26.85 1.92 -34.25
CA GLN A 283 -25.54 1.81 -34.88
C GLN A 283 -25.43 2.67 -36.15
N THR A 284 -26.48 2.69 -36.97
CA THR A 284 -26.53 3.52 -38.19
C THR A 284 -26.52 5.02 -37.84
N GLN A 285 -27.23 5.43 -36.80
CA GLN A 285 -27.21 6.82 -36.31
C GLN A 285 -25.80 7.23 -35.86
N ILE A 286 -25.15 6.41 -35.02
CA ILE A 286 -23.77 6.66 -34.57
C ILE A 286 -22.81 6.76 -35.75
N LEU A 287 -22.93 5.86 -36.74
CA LEU A 287 -22.08 5.89 -37.92
C LEU A 287 -22.28 7.18 -38.72
N ASN A 288 -23.52 7.63 -38.90
CA ASN A 288 -23.82 8.89 -39.58
C ASN A 288 -23.24 10.09 -38.82
N ASP A 289 -23.36 10.13 -37.49
CA ASP A 289 -22.78 11.21 -36.67
C ASP A 289 -21.25 11.22 -36.77
N VAL A 290 -20.60 10.04 -36.71
CA VAL A 290 -19.14 9.92 -36.89
C VAL A 290 -18.73 10.40 -38.28
N LEU A 291 -19.46 10.02 -39.33
CA LEU A 291 -19.16 10.44 -40.69
C LEU A 291 -19.30 11.96 -40.86
N GLN A 292 -20.38 12.56 -40.32
CA GLN A 292 -20.55 14.02 -40.31
C GLN A 292 -19.41 14.72 -39.57
N ASN A 293 -19.02 14.20 -38.40
CA ASN A 293 -17.91 14.75 -37.63
C ASN A 293 -16.58 14.65 -38.38
N GLN A 294 -16.33 13.55 -39.11
CA GLN A 294 -15.13 13.41 -39.95
C GLN A 294 -15.12 14.40 -41.12
N HIS A 295 -16.26 14.61 -41.78
CA HIS A 295 -16.39 15.62 -42.83
C HIS A 295 -16.11 17.02 -42.29
N TYR A 296 -16.67 17.35 -41.12
CA TYR A 296 -16.42 18.64 -40.48
C TYR A 296 -14.95 18.83 -40.07
N ALA A 297 -14.30 17.82 -39.51
CA ALA A 297 -12.88 17.88 -39.17
C ALA A 297 -12.00 18.05 -40.42
N THR A 298 -12.35 17.38 -41.52
CA THR A 298 -11.64 17.51 -42.81
C THR A 298 -11.76 18.94 -43.34
N TYR A 299 -12.97 19.52 -43.32
CA TYR A 299 -13.19 20.90 -43.71
C TYR A 299 -12.38 21.90 -42.88
N LEU A 300 -12.33 21.72 -41.55
CA LEU A 300 -11.51 22.59 -40.69
C LEU A 300 -10.01 22.47 -41.02
N ASN A 301 -9.52 21.26 -41.30
CA ASN A 301 -8.12 21.05 -41.68
C ASN A 301 -7.79 21.74 -43.02
N GLU A 302 -8.69 21.65 -44.01
CA GLU A 302 -8.55 22.37 -45.28
C GLU A 302 -8.46 23.88 -45.06
N GLN A 303 -9.30 24.46 -44.19
CA GLN A 303 -9.20 25.88 -43.86
C GLN A 303 -7.87 26.26 -43.18
N VAL A 304 -7.38 25.43 -42.25
CA VAL A 304 -6.10 25.68 -41.58
C VAL A 304 -4.95 25.66 -42.58
N LEU A 305 -4.96 24.70 -43.51
CA LEU A 305 -3.96 24.63 -44.57
C LEU A 305 -3.98 25.87 -45.47
N ASP A 306 -5.16 26.34 -45.86
CA ASP A 306 -5.30 27.56 -46.67
C ASP A 306 -4.78 28.80 -45.92
N ILE A 307 -5.11 28.94 -44.63
CA ILE A 307 -4.58 30.01 -43.76
C ILE A 307 -3.05 29.93 -43.65
N GLN A 308 -2.48 28.74 -43.48
CA GLN A 308 -1.03 28.54 -43.42
C GLN A 308 -0.35 28.87 -44.74
N GLU A 309 -0.94 28.46 -45.87
CA GLU A 309 -0.40 28.78 -47.18
C GLU A 309 -0.43 30.29 -47.44
N HIS A 310 -1.54 30.94 -47.10
CA HIS A 310 -1.68 32.39 -47.20
C HIS A 310 -0.70 33.11 -46.27
N GLY A 311 -0.55 32.65 -45.03
CA GLY A 311 0.43 33.17 -44.07
C GLY A 311 1.86 33.04 -44.57
N ASN A 312 2.23 31.89 -45.15
CA ASN A 312 3.55 31.68 -45.75
C ASN A 312 3.80 32.60 -46.94
N LYS A 313 2.79 32.83 -47.80
CA LYS A 313 2.88 33.80 -48.90
C LYS A 313 3.10 35.22 -48.38
N LEU A 314 2.39 35.61 -47.33
CA LEU A 314 2.54 36.93 -46.69
C LEU A 314 3.93 37.10 -46.05
N LEU A 315 4.43 36.10 -45.31
CA LEU A 315 5.76 36.15 -44.70
C LEU A 315 6.87 36.26 -45.76
N ARG A 316 6.75 35.54 -46.88
CA ARG A 316 7.68 35.67 -48.01
C ARG A 316 7.63 37.08 -48.60
N SER A 317 6.45 37.68 -48.75
CA SER A 317 6.35 39.04 -49.28
C SER A 317 7.01 40.05 -48.34
N ILE A 318 6.77 39.95 -47.02
CA ILE A 318 7.41 40.79 -46.00
C ILE A 318 8.94 40.64 -46.04
N SER A 319 9.45 39.40 -46.11
CA SER A 319 10.89 39.14 -46.19
C SER A 319 11.52 39.79 -47.43
N ASN A 320 10.83 39.72 -48.58
CA ASN A 320 11.30 40.35 -49.81
C ASN A 320 11.35 41.89 -49.68
N TRP A 321 10.32 42.49 -49.08
CA TRP A 321 10.30 43.93 -48.81
C TRP A 321 11.42 44.36 -47.85
N GLN A 322 11.65 43.60 -46.77
CA GLN A 322 12.75 43.87 -45.83
C GLN A 322 14.13 43.79 -46.51
N LYS A 323 14.35 42.78 -47.37
CA LYS A 323 15.60 42.68 -48.15
C LYS A 323 15.78 43.89 -49.07
N ALA A 324 14.73 44.33 -49.75
CA ALA A 324 14.78 45.51 -50.60
C ALA A 324 15.13 46.78 -49.80
N ASP A 325 14.53 46.95 -48.61
CA ASP A 325 14.78 48.12 -47.76
C ASP A 325 16.21 48.14 -47.19
N ILE A 326 16.76 46.97 -46.82
CA ILE A 326 18.18 46.82 -46.44
C ILE A 326 19.09 47.24 -47.60
N LEU A 327 18.85 46.75 -48.82
CA LEU A 327 19.64 47.10 -50.00
C LEU A 327 19.59 48.60 -50.30
N ILE A 328 18.42 49.23 -50.18
CA ILE A 328 18.25 50.67 -50.36
C ILE A 328 19.05 51.43 -49.30
N ASN A 329 18.98 51.03 -48.04
CA ASN A 329 19.71 51.67 -46.95
C ASN A 329 21.22 51.51 -47.09
N GLU A 330 21.69 50.35 -47.55
CA GLU A 330 23.11 50.09 -47.84
C GLU A 330 23.60 50.95 -49.01
N HIS A 331 22.82 51.04 -50.10
CA HIS A 331 23.13 51.95 -51.20
C HIS A 331 23.19 53.42 -50.73
N ARG A 332 22.24 53.86 -49.90
CA ARG A 332 22.25 55.20 -49.29
C ARG A 332 23.48 55.41 -48.41
N TYR A 333 23.90 54.39 -47.65
CA TYR A 333 25.12 54.45 -46.84
C TYR A 333 26.37 54.55 -47.71
N GLN A 334 26.51 53.73 -48.75
CA GLN A 334 27.61 53.81 -49.71
C GLN A 334 27.68 55.19 -50.39
N LYS A 335 26.53 55.74 -50.80
CA LYS A 335 26.45 57.10 -51.37
C LYS A 335 26.91 58.18 -50.39
N ARG A 336 26.54 58.06 -49.11
CA ARG A 336 27.03 58.95 -48.04
C ARG A 336 28.55 58.83 -47.84
N GLN A 337 29.08 57.61 -47.84
CA GLN A 337 30.52 57.37 -47.73
C GLN A 337 31.30 57.94 -48.93
N GLN A 338 30.77 57.82 -50.14
CA GLN A 338 31.36 58.45 -51.33
C GLN A 338 31.34 59.98 -51.24
N ALA A 339 30.25 60.58 -50.74
CA ALA A 339 30.16 62.02 -50.52
C ALA A 339 31.17 62.51 -49.46
N ILE A 340 31.33 61.78 -48.35
CA ILE A 340 32.34 62.09 -47.33
C ILE A 340 33.77 61.98 -47.88
N LYS A 341 34.05 60.95 -48.71
CA LYS A 341 35.34 60.82 -49.39
C LYS A 341 35.62 61.99 -50.34
N LYS A 342 34.60 62.46 -51.08
CA LYS A 342 34.70 63.64 -51.95
C LYS A 342 34.90 64.94 -51.18
N ALA A 343 34.36 65.07 -49.98
CA ALA A 343 34.52 66.26 -49.14
C ALA A 343 35.88 66.33 -48.39
N LYS A 344 36.70 65.26 -48.46
CA LYS A 344 38.05 65.20 -47.90
C LYS A 344 39.17 65.40 -48.95
N GLN A 345 38.80 65.56 -50.22
CA GLN A 345 39.65 66.08 -51.30
C GLN A 345 39.39 67.58 -51.43
#